data_AF-A0A7Y5GGR2-F1
#
_entry.id   AF-A0A7Y5GGR2-F1
#
_cell.length_a   1.000
_cell.length_b   1.000
_cell.length_c   1.000
_cell.angle_alpha   90.00
_cell.angle_beta   90.00
_cell.angle_gamma   90.00
#
_symmetry.space_group_name_H-M   'P 1'
#
loop_
_entity.id
_entity.type
_entity.pdbx_description
1 polymer ?
#
loop_
_entity_poly.entity_id
_entity_poly.type
_entity_poly.pdbx_seq_one_letter_code
_entity_poly.pdbx_strand_id
1 'polypeptide(L)'
;MEVHFTPELERKLNELAARSGRPADELVQDAVAGFVGELAGTREMLDARYDDIKSGNAKLIPGEEIEAYFREKSAAARTPKSNA
;
A
#
# COMPACT_ATOMS: atom_id res chain seq x y z
N MET A 1 -1.08 25.74 -5.18
CA MET A 1 -0.47 25.49 -3.86
C MET A 1 1.01 25.68 -4.03
N GLU A 2 1.65 26.48 -3.19
CA GLU A 2 3.11 26.62 -3.16
C GLU A 2 3.66 25.71 -2.06
N VAL A 3 4.73 24.97 -2.37
CA VAL A 3 5.37 24.03 -1.45
C VAL A 3 6.85 24.39 -1.38
N HIS A 4 7.34 24.65 -0.17
CA HIS A 4 8.75 24.91 0.06
C HIS A 4 9.46 23.62 0.46
N PHE A 5 10.49 23.25 -0.28
CA PHE A 5 11.31 22.09 0.03
C PHE A 5 12.55 22.50 0.81
N THR A 6 13.19 21.53 1.46
CA THR A 6 14.51 21.77 2.03
C THR A 6 15.52 21.98 0.90
N PRO A 7 16.58 22.79 1.11
CA PRO A 7 17.58 23.04 0.06
C PRO A 7 18.22 21.76 -0.50
N GLU A 8 18.38 20.74 0.35
CA GLU A 8 18.89 19.43 -0.08
C GLU A 8 17.94 18.73 -1.06
N LEU A 9 16.63 18.76 -0.78
CA LEU A 9 15.63 18.14 -1.63
C LEU A 9 15.44 18.91 -2.94
N GLU A 10 15.45 20.24 -2.90
CA GLU A 10 15.44 21.09 -4.11
C GLU A 10 16.61 20.75 -5.04
N ARG A 11 17.82 20.62 -4.48
CA ARG A 11 19.00 20.22 -5.25
C ARG A 11 18.80 18.85 -5.93
N LYS A 12 18.31 17.85 -5.18
CA LYS A 12 18.06 16.51 -5.72
C LYS A 12 16.99 16.52 -6.82
N LEU A 13 15.94 17.32 -6.67
CA LEU A 13 14.88 17.48 -7.67
C LEU A 13 15.42 18.13 -8.94
N ASN A 14 16.23 19.18 -8.82
CA ASN A 14 16.87 19.84 -9.97
C ASN A 14 17.85 18.90 -10.70
N GLU A 15 18.65 18.12 -9.96
CA GLU A 15 19.52 17.09 -10.55
C GLU A 15 18.72 15.99 -11.27
N LEU A 16 17.56 15.60 -10.73
CA LEU A 16 16.66 14.63 -11.37
C LEU A 16 16.01 15.20 -12.63
N ALA A 17 15.54 16.45 -12.58
CA ALA A 17 14.97 17.17 -13.73
C ALA A 17 16.00 17.27 -14.87
N ALA A 18 17.23 17.70 -14.55
CA ALA A 18 18.30 17.80 -15.54
C ALA A 18 18.63 16.45 -16.20
N ARG A 19 18.64 15.34 -15.43
CA ARG A 19 18.92 14.00 -15.96
C ARG A 19 17.76 13.41 -16.78
N SER A 20 16.53 13.66 -16.37
CA SER A 20 15.34 13.13 -17.03
C SER A 20 14.91 13.98 -18.24
N GLY A 21 15.40 15.22 -18.35
CA GLY A 21 14.93 16.19 -19.32
C GLY A 21 13.51 16.70 -19.04
N ARG A 22 12.94 16.34 -17.88
CA ARG A 22 11.59 16.73 -17.49
C ARG A 22 11.63 17.93 -16.54
N PRO A 23 10.65 18.84 -16.61
CA PRO A 23 10.46 19.89 -15.62
C PRO A 23 10.32 19.32 -14.19
N ALA A 24 10.91 20.01 -13.21
CA ALA A 24 10.89 19.56 -11.81
C ALA A 24 9.47 19.54 -11.22
N ASP A 25 8.62 20.48 -11.64
CA ASP A 25 7.22 20.55 -11.23
C ASP A 25 6.39 19.37 -11.76
N GLU A 26 6.62 18.92 -12.99
CA GLU A 26 5.97 17.69 -13.49
C GLU A 26 6.38 16.46 -12.68
N LEU A 27 7.68 16.32 -12.35
CA LEU A 27 8.16 15.21 -11.54
C LEU A 27 7.53 15.20 -10.14
N VAL A 28 7.37 16.37 -9.53
CA VAL A 28 6.70 16.50 -8.23
C VAL A 28 5.21 16.20 -8.36
N GLN A 29 4.54 16.69 -9.40
CA GLN A 29 3.12 16.43 -9.63
C GLN A 29 2.85 14.93 -9.78
N ASP A 30 3.64 14.22 -10.57
CA ASP A 30 3.50 12.77 -10.74
C ASP A 30 3.69 12.01 -9.41
N ALA A 31 4.73 12.36 -8.66
CA ALA A 31 5.03 11.71 -7.38
C ALA A 31 3.91 11.95 -6.35
N VAL A 32 3.40 13.18 -6.28
CA VAL A 32 2.29 13.54 -5.37
C VAL A 32 0.99 12.89 -5.83
N ALA A 33 0.70 12.86 -7.13
CA ALA A 33 -0.49 12.21 -7.67
C ALA A 33 -0.51 10.71 -7.36
N GLY A 34 0.64 10.04 -7.52
CA GLY A 34 0.80 8.63 -7.12
C GLY A 34 0.54 8.42 -5.63
N PHE A 35 1.22 9.19 -4.77
CA PHE A 35 1.05 9.09 -3.32
C PHE A 35 -0.40 9.33 -2.87
N VAL A 36 -1.04 10.39 -3.38
CA VAL A 36 -2.42 10.73 -3.01
C VAL A 36 -3.40 9.67 -3.54
N GLY A 37 -3.19 9.17 -4.75
CA GLY A 37 -4.01 8.09 -5.34
C GLY A 37 -3.92 6.79 -4.53
N GLU A 38 -2.72 6.36 -4.16
CA GLU A 38 -2.52 5.17 -3.32
C GLU A 38 -3.14 5.34 -1.93
N LEU A 39 -2.98 6.52 -1.33
CA LEU A 39 -3.59 6.83 -0.03
C LEU A 39 -5.12 6.81 -0.10
N ALA A 40 -5.70 7.39 -1.16
CA ALA A 40 -7.14 7.39 -1.37
C ALA A 40 -7.68 5.97 -1.54
N GLY A 41 -7.06 5.14 -2.39
CA GLY A 41 -7.47 3.74 -2.58
C GLY A 41 -7.33 2.90 -1.31
N THR A 42 -6.26 3.12 -0.53
CA THR A 42 -6.08 2.45 0.76
C THR A 42 -7.18 2.84 1.75
N ARG A 43 -7.52 4.14 1.81
CA ARG A 43 -8.61 4.64 2.68
C ARG A 43 -9.95 4.07 2.26
N GLU A 44 -10.29 4.12 0.98
CA GLU A 44 -11.53 3.55 0.44
C GLU A 44 -11.67 2.08 0.83
N MET A 45 -10.61 1.27 0.66
CA MET A 45 -10.61 -0.13 1.05
C MET A 45 -10.86 -0.31 2.55
N LEU A 46 -10.21 0.47 3.41
CA LEU A 46 -10.35 0.37 4.86
C LEU A 46 -11.72 0.86 5.35
N ASP A 47 -12.20 1.97 4.82
CA ASP A 47 -13.51 2.55 5.14
C ASP A 47 -14.62 1.58 4.76
N ALA A 48 -14.56 0.99 3.55
CA ALA A 48 -15.53 -0.02 3.13
C ALA A 48 -15.52 -1.27 4.03
N ARG A 49 -14.34 -1.75 4.47
CA ARG A 49 -14.27 -2.86 5.42
C ARG A 49 -14.83 -2.47 6.79
N TYR A 50 -14.58 -1.25 7.25
CA TYR A 50 -15.12 -0.76 8.51
C TYR A 50 -16.64 -0.67 8.46
N ASP A 51 -17.22 -0.16 7.38
CA ASP A 51 -18.66 -0.08 7.18
C ASP A 51 -19.31 -1.47 7.14
N ASP A 52 -18.68 -2.45 6.47
CA ASP A 52 -19.15 -3.83 6.48
C ASP A 52 -19.14 -4.45 7.88
N ILE A 53 -18.13 -4.13 8.70
CA ILE A 53 -18.09 -4.59 10.10
C ILE A 53 -19.20 -3.91 10.91
N LYS A 54 -19.40 -2.59 10.75
CA LYS A 54 -20.41 -1.83 11.49
C LYS A 54 -21.84 -2.22 11.14
N SER A 55 -22.09 -2.54 9.87
CA SER A 55 -23.40 -2.98 9.37
C SER A 55 -23.67 -4.46 9.64
N GLY A 56 -22.67 -5.24 10.08
CA GLY A 56 -22.78 -6.68 10.29
C GLY A 56 -22.67 -7.51 9.00
N ASN A 57 -22.32 -6.88 7.87
CA ASN A 57 -22.09 -7.56 6.59
C ASN A 57 -20.78 -8.35 6.58
N ALA A 58 -19.81 -8.02 7.44
CA ALA A 58 -18.58 -8.77 7.63
C ALA A 58 -18.65 -9.69 8.86
N LYS A 59 -18.36 -10.98 8.66
CA LYS A 59 -18.17 -11.94 9.75
C LYS A 59 -16.80 -11.70 10.41
N LEU A 60 -16.81 -11.37 11.69
CA LEU A 60 -15.60 -11.33 12.51
C LEU A 60 -15.17 -12.76 12.85
N ILE A 61 -13.87 -13.02 12.76
CA ILE A 61 -13.26 -14.31 13.09
C ILE A 61 -12.26 -14.06 14.23
N PRO A 62 -12.29 -14.86 15.31
CA PRO A 62 -11.28 -14.78 16.38
C PRO A 62 -9.86 -14.97 15.83
N GLY A 63 -8.91 -14.21 16.38
CA GLY A 63 -7.51 -14.28 15.94
C GLY A 63 -6.89 -15.67 16.07
N GLU A 64 -7.21 -16.36 17.16
CA GLU A 64 -6.75 -17.74 17.43
C GLU A 64 -7.20 -18.75 16.36
N GLU A 65 -8.41 -18.59 15.81
CA GLU A 65 -8.91 -19.43 14.72
C GLU A 65 -8.12 -19.19 13.43
N ILE A 66 -7.80 -17.92 13.13
CA ILE A 66 -7.00 -17.55 11.96
C ILE A 66 -5.56 -18.05 12.09
N GLU A 67 -4.95 -17.93 13.28
CA GLU A 67 -3.61 -18.44 13.55
C GLU A 67 -3.54 -19.96 13.40
N ALA A 68 -4.52 -20.69 13.94
CA ALA A 68 -4.62 -22.13 13.80
C ALA A 68 -4.75 -22.54 12.32
N TYR A 69 -5.64 -21.87 11.58
CA TYR A 69 -5.84 -22.10 10.14
C TYR A 69 -4.54 -21.93 9.35
N PHE A 70 -3.81 -20.82 9.54
CA PHE A 70 -2.58 -20.57 8.79
C PHE A 70 -1.44 -21.52 9.19
N ARG A 71 -1.40 -21.95 10.45
CA ARG A 71 -0.45 -22.97 10.92
C ARG A 71 -0.68 -24.30 10.23
N GLU A 72 -1.93 -24.78 10.20
CA GLU A 72 -2.32 -26.02 9.53
C GLU A 72 -2.03 -25.95 8.03
N LYS A 73 -2.45 -24.86 7.37
CA LYS A 73 -2.20 -24.62 5.94
C LYS A 73 -0.71 -24.65 5.61
N SER A 74 0.11 -24.02 6.44
CA SER A 74 1.57 -23.99 6.26
C SER A 74 2.20 -25.37 6.47
N ALA A 75 1.71 -26.17 7.42
CA ALA A 75 2.16 -27.53 7.65
C ALA A 75 1.84 -28.42 6.44
N ALA A 76 0.60 -28.35 5.93
CA ALA A 76 0.17 -29.10 4.75
C ALA A 76 0.96 -28.73 3.47
N ALA A 77 1.37 -27.46 3.34
CA ALA A 77 2.22 -27.04 2.22
C ALA A 77 3.65 -27.59 2.29
N ARG A 78 4.14 -27.89 3.50
CA ARG A 78 5.51 -28.42 3.74
C ARG A 78 5.59 -29.93 3.69
N THR A 79 4.47 -30.64 3.83
CA THR A 79 4.44 -32.09 3.66
C THR A 79 4.59 -32.44 2.17
N PRO A 80 5.62 -33.21 1.76
CA PRO A 80 5.74 -33.64 0.38
C PRO A 80 4.52 -34.47 0.01
N LYS A 81 3.91 -34.18 -1.14
CA LYS A 81 2.86 -35.03 -1.70
C LYS A 81 3.49 -36.38 -2.01
N SER A 82 3.13 -37.41 -1.24
CA SER A 82 3.41 -38.80 -1.58
C SER A 82 2.67 -39.11 -2.88
N ASN A 83 3.37 -39.10 -4.01
CA ASN A 83 2.85 -39.64 -5.25
C ASN A 83 2.75 -41.16 -5.09
N ALA A 84 1.52 -41.66 -4.95
CA ALA A 84 1.18 -43.07 -5.14
C ALA A 84 0.89 -43.33 -6.62
#